data_AF-A0A2D6NUP2-F1
#
_entry.id   AF-A0A2D6NUP2-F1
#
_cell.length_a   1.000
_cell.length_b   1.000
_cell.length_c   1.000
_cell.angle_alpha   90.00
_cell.angle_beta   90.00
_cell.angle_gamma   90.00
#
_symmetry.space_group_name_H-M   'P 1'
#
loop_
_entity.id
_entity.type
_entity.pdbx_description
1 polymer ?
#
loop_
_entity_poly.entity_id
_entity_poly.type
_entity_poly.pdbx_seq_one_letter_code
_entity_poly.pdbx_strand_id
1 'polypeptide(L)'
;MRDAEKFQILDESRNCLIQPEDILKAGFEGAFGKYEVEEIAQNLVQFCKERGGWKSFTISELYEFYLRNDLNPDKMFFGLLGGWFDGMLLGWIDAPSFFAFDYEGKCYVTDLFVKKCAKNVVKKE
;
A
#
# COMPACT_ATOMS: atom_id res chain seq x y z
N MET A 1 32.03 -0.56 -14.68
CA MET A 1 30.64 -0.79 -15.15
C MET A 1 30.13 -1.98 -14.40
N ARG A 2 29.21 -1.79 -13.45
CA ARG A 2 28.59 -2.90 -12.69
C ARG A 2 27.18 -3.08 -13.24
N ASP A 3 26.88 -4.32 -13.57
CA ASP A 3 25.68 -4.81 -14.22
C ASP A 3 24.41 -4.27 -13.55
N ALA A 4 23.55 -3.70 -14.38
CA ALA A 4 22.18 -3.38 -13.99
C ALA A 4 21.46 -4.72 -13.75
N GLU A 5 21.27 -5.05 -12.47
CA GLU A 5 20.41 -6.16 -12.07
C GLU A 5 19.05 -6.00 -12.76
N LYS A 6 18.69 -7.04 -13.52
CA LYS A 6 17.45 -7.15 -14.25
C LYS A 6 16.29 -7.02 -13.26
N PHE A 7 15.63 -5.86 -13.25
CA PHE A 7 14.30 -5.74 -12.67
C PHE A 7 13.35 -6.61 -13.51
N GLN A 8 13.09 -7.83 -13.04
CA GLN A 8 11.96 -8.61 -13.53
C GLN A 8 10.69 -7.94 -13.05
N ILE A 9 10.06 -7.22 -13.98
CA ILE A 9 8.74 -6.64 -13.80
C ILE A 9 7.69 -7.76 -13.95
N LEU A 10 6.83 -7.81 -12.93
CA LEU A 10 5.45 -8.30 -12.89
C LEU A 10 5.22 -9.79 -13.06
N ASP A 11 4.98 -10.43 -11.92
CA ASP A 11 4.15 -11.61 -11.88
C ASP A 11 2.68 -11.22 -12.13
N GLU A 12 2.29 -11.14 -13.40
CA GLU A 12 0.88 -11.01 -13.82
C GLU A 12 0.06 -12.29 -13.53
N SER A 13 0.68 -13.32 -12.95
CA SER A 13 0.06 -14.65 -12.71
C SER A 13 -0.03 -15.07 -11.24
N ARG A 14 0.59 -14.35 -10.31
CA ARG A 14 0.31 -14.46 -8.88
C ARG A 14 -0.94 -13.65 -8.63
N ASN A 15 -2.07 -14.31 -8.81
CA ASN A 15 -3.18 -14.16 -7.89
C ASN A 15 -2.58 -14.00 -6.48
N CYS A 16 -2.53 -12.77 -5.96
CA CYS A 16 -2.58 -12.63 -4.51
C CYS A 16 -3.85 -13.39 -4.13
N LEU A 17 -3.69 -14.56 -3.51
CA LEU A 17 -4.81 -15.34 -2.97
C LEU A 17 -5.69 -14.45 -2.06
N ILE A 18 -5.10 -13.37 -1.56
CA ILE A 18 -5.72 -12.34 -0.75
C ILE A 18 -6.06 -11.16 -1.66
N GLN A 19 -7.34 -11.01 -1.98
CA GLN A 19 -7.88 -9.84 -2.65
C GLN A 19 -8.17 -8.73 -1.64
N PRO A 20 -8.29 -7.46 -2.07
CA PRO A 20 -8.69 -6.38 -1.17
C PRO A 20 -9.95 -6.73 -0.36
N GLU A 21 -10.92 -7.39 -0.98
CA GLU A 21 -12.20 -7.83 -0.37
C GLU A 21 -12.03 -8.79 0.81
N ASP A 22 -10.94 -9.58 0.83
CA ASP A 22 -10.67 -10.54 1.90
C ASP A 22 -10.16 -9.87 3.20
N ILE A 23 -9.81 -8.58 3.14
CA ILE A 23 -9.34 -7.80 4.30
C ILE A 23 -10.53 -7.24 5.08
N LEU A 24 -10.55 -7.52 6.39
CA LEU A 24 -11.57 -7.07 7.33
C LEU A 24 -11.69 -5.53 7.36
N LYS A 25 -12.93 -5.03 7.37
CA LYS A 25 -13.23 -3.62 7.69
C LYS A 25 -13.00 -3.27 9.16
N ALA A 26 -12.95 -4.26 10.04
CA ALA A 26 -13.00 -4.09 11.50
C ALA A 26 -11.70 -3.57 12.16
N GLY A 27 -10.73 -3.10 11.37
CA GLY A 27 -9.55 -2.41 11.89
C GLY A 27 -8.26 -3.12 11.52
N PHE A 28 -7.26 -2.32 11.18
CA PHE A 28 -5.88 -2.74 10.95
C PHE A 28 -5.08 -2.78 12.26
N GLU A 29 -5.77 -2.93 13.40
CA GLU A 29 -5.19 -2.75 14.74
C GLU A 29 -3.88 -3.52 14.90
N GLY A 30 -2.77 -2.80 15.02
CA GLY A 30 -1.43 -3.35 15.23
C GLY A 30 -0.73 -3.87 13.96
N ALA A 31 -1.31 -3.72 12.77
CA ALA A 31 -0.66 -4.11 11.52
C ALA A 31 0.50 -3.17 11.18
N PHE A 32 0.28 -1.86 11.32
CA PHE A 32 1.27 -0.82 11.04
C PHE A 32 1.82 -0.18 12.31
N GLY A 33 1.14 -0.35 13.46
CA GLY A 33 1.63 0.08 14.77
C GLY A 33 1.34 1.53 15.11
N LYS A 34 0.65 2.25 14.21
CA LYS A 34 0.15 3.61 14.40
C LYS A 34 -1.22 3.73 13.77
N TYR A 35 -2.15 4.31 14.52
CA TYR A 35 -3.54 4.46 14.11
C TYR A 35 -3.68 5.24 12.79
N GLU A 36 -2.92 6.31 12.61
CA GLU A 36 -2.98 7.14 11.40
C GLU A 36 -2.50 6.37 10.16
N VAL A 37 -1.47 5.54 10.31
CA VAL A 37 -0.96 4.70 9.21
C VAL A 37 -1.94 3.58 8.89
N GLU A 38 -2.63 3.07 9.91
CA GLU A 38 -3.68 2.06 9.78
C GLU A 38 -4.93 2.63 9.09
N GLU A 39 -5.32 3.87 9.38
CA GLU A 39 -6.39 4.60 8.69
C GLU A 39 -6.05 4.81 7.21
N ILE A 40 -4.82 5.20 6.89
CA ILE A 40 -4.38 5.39 5.51
C ILE A 40 -4.33 4.05 4.77
N ALA A 41 -3.86 2.99 5.42
CA ALA A 41 -3.90 1.64 4.85
C ALA A 41 -5.35 1.19 4.56
N GLN A 42 -6.31 1.49 5.44
CA GLN A 42 -7.74 1.23 5.19
C GLN A 42 -8.25 1.94 3.94
N ASN A 43 -7.94 3.23 3.82
CA ASN A 43 -8.36 4.04 2.68
C ASN A 43 -7.79 3.50 1.37
N LEU A 44 -6.53 3.07 1.37
CA LEU A 44 -5.93 2.45 0.20
C LEU A 44 -6.56 1.09 -0.15
N VAL A 45 -6.83 0.25 0.84
CA VAL A 45 -7.51 -1.02 0.59
C VAL A 45 -8.91 -0.77 0.03
N GLN A 46 -9.63 0.23 0.53
CA GLN A 46 -10.93 0.62 0.00
C GLN A 46 -10.83 1.12 -1.46
N PHE A 47 -9.82 1.93 -1.77
CA PHE A 47 -9.53 2.35 -3.14
C PHE A 47 -9.27 1.16 -4.07
N CYS A 48 -8.46 0.18 -3.64
CA CYS A 48 -8.20 -1.04 -4.41
C CYS A 48 -9.46 -1.91 -4.58
N LYS A 49 -10.33 -2.01 -3.56
CA LYS A 49 -11.66 -2.65 -3.67
C LYS A 49 -12.50 -2.01 -4.76
N GLU A 50 -12.58 -0.68 -4.77
CA GLU A 50 -13.36 0.07 -5.77
C GLU A 50 -12.85 -0.09 -7.21
N ARG A 51 -11.54 -0.34 -7.37
CA ARG A 51 -10.90 -0.62 -8.67
C ARG A 51 -10.94 -2.10 -9.07
N GLY A 52 -11.50 -2.95 -8.21
CA GLY A 52 -11.64 -4.39 -8.42
C GLY A 52 -10.30 -5.12 -8.38
N GLY A 53 -9.44 -4.79 -7.41
CA GLY A 53 -8.23 -5.56 -7.08
C GLY A 53 -6.97 -4.72 -6.85
N TRP A 54 -5.85 -5.41 -6.60
CA TRP A 54 -4.51 -4.83 -6.46
C TRP A 54 -3.91 -4.41 -7.82
N LYS A 55 -4.55 -3.48 -8.51
CA LYS A 55 -4.10 -2.96 -9.82
C LYS A 55 -3.23 -1.73 -9.63
N SER A 56 -2.29 -1.52 -10.54
CA SER A 56 -1.50 -0.27 -10.55
C SER A 56 -2.39 0.96 -10.74
N PHE A 57 -1.96 2.09 -10.19
CA PHE A 57 -2.68 3.36 -10.25
C PHE A 57 -1.73 4.54 -10.29
N THR A 58 -2.21 5.67 -10.77
CA THR A 58 -1.52 6.95 -10.72
C THR A 58 -1.80 7.68 -9.42
N ILE A 59 -0.91 8.59 -9.03
CA ILE A 59 -1.14 9.48 -7.88
C ILE A 59 -2.44 10.28 -8.07
N SER A 60 -2.75 10.69 -9.30
CA SER A 60 -3.99 11.43 -9.62
C SER A 60 -5.24 10.61 -9.34
N GLU A 61 -5.27 9.32 -9.70
CA GLU A 61 -6.42 8.44 -9.39
C GLU A 61 -6.63 8.30 -7.87
N LEU A 62 -5.54 8.17 -7.10
CA LEU A 62 -5.63 8.11 -5.64
C LEU A 62 -6.08 9.46 -5.05
N TYR A 63 -5.55 10.56 -5.56
CA TYR A 63 -5.92 11.90 -5.14
C TYR A 63 -7.42 12.17 -5.36
N GLU A 64 -7.95 11.81 -6.52
CA GLU A 64 -9.38 11.92 -6.83
C GLU A 64 -10.24 11.05 -5.90
N PHE A 65 -9.79 9.85 -5.56
CA PHE A 65 -10.46 9.01 -4.58
C PHE A 65 -10.53 9.68 -3.20
N TYR A 66 -9.44 10.31 -2.74
CA TYR A 66 -9.43 11.02 -1.47
C TYR A 66 -10.42 12.18 -1.47
N LEU A 67 -10.41 13.01 -2.51
CA LEU A 67 -11.37 14.12 -2.64
C LEU A 67 -12.83 13.64 -2.68
N ARG A 68 -13.13 12.57 -3.43
CA ARG A 68 -14.48 12.03 -3.55
C ARG A 68 -15.04 11.51 -2.22
N ASN A 69 -14.17 11.08 -1.31
CA ASN A 69 -14.54 10.49 -0.03
C ASN A 69 -14.35 11.45 1.16
N ASP A 70 -14.17 12.75 0.91
CA ASP A 70 -13.92 13.77 1.95
C ASP A 70 -12.71 13.44 2.85
N LEU A 71 -11.70 12.79 2.27
CA LEU A 71 -10.43 12.47 2.91
C LEU A 71 -9.37 13.51 2.56
N ASN A 72 -8.40 13.73 3.45
CA ASN A 72 -7.31 14.67 3.20
C ASN A 72 -6.22 14.06 2.28
N PRO A 73 -6.05 14.54 1.03
CA PRO A 73 -5.07 13.98 0.11
C PRO A 73 -3.61 14.18 0.54
N ASP A 74 -3.31 15.18 1.37
CA ASP A 74 -1.95 15.41 1.89
C ASP A 74 -1.47 14.25 2.77
N LYS A 75 -2.40 13.41 3.24
CA LYS A 75 -2.13 12.22 4.07
C LYS A 75 -2.11 10.92 3.26
N MET A 76 -2.33 10.93 1.95
CA MET A 76 -2.55 9.70 1.16
C MET A 76 -1.42 8.67 1.20
N PHE A 77 -0.21 9.10 1.55
CA PHE A 77 0.99 8.26 1.64
C PHE A 77 1.67 8.29 3.01
N PHE A 78 1.06 8.95 3.98
CA PHE A 78 1.66 9.19 5.28
C PHE A 78 1.90 7.84 6.00
N GLY A 79 3.14 7.58 6.40
CA GLY A 79 3.53 6.30 7.00
C GLY A 79 3.75 5.12 6.05
N LEU A 80 3.53 5.29 4.75
CA LEU A 80 3.58 4.19 3.78
C LEU A 80 4.72 4.27 2.75
N LEU A 81 5.31 5.44 2.51
CA LEU A 81 6.44 5.63 1.57
C LEU A 81 7.83 5.45 2.18
N GLY A 82 7.93 5.09 3.46
CA GLY A 82 9.21 4.93 4.14
C GLY A 82 9.09 4.74 5.64
N GLY A 83 10.24 4.75 6.33
CA GLY A 83 10.35 4.46 7.76
C GLY A 83 9.72 5.56 8.59
N TRP A 84 8.61 5.23 9.25
CA TRP A 84 7.98 6.13 10.20
C TRP A 84 8.54 5.88 11.60
N PHE A 85 9.36 6.79 12.12
CA PHE A 85 9.84 6.78 13.50
C PHE A 85 9.35 8.05 14.22
N ASP A 86 8.85 7.92 15.45
CA ASP A 86 8.62 9.08 16.32
C ASP A 86 9.97 9.63 16.75
N GLY A 87 10.35 10.76 16.16
CA GLY A 87 11.65 11.38 16.35
C GLY A 87 12.35 11.50 15.01
N MET A 88 12.51 12.74 14.55
CA MET A 88 13.29 13.10 13.37
C MET A 88 14.58 12.28 13.28
N LEU A 89 14.69 11.42 12.28
CA LEU A 89 15.96 11.16 11.60
C LEU A 89 15.69 10.91 10.13
N LEU A 90 16.18 11.84 9.30
CA LEU A 90 16.52 11.68 7.88
C LEU A 90 17.61 10.61 7.73
N GLY A 91 17.36 9.41 8.23
CA GLY A 91 18.21 8.24 8.07
C GLY A 91 17.60 7.36 7.00
N TRP A 92 18.39 7.00 6.00
CA TRP A 92 18.11 5.89 5.10
C TRP A 92 18.20 4.60 5.91
N ILE A 93 17.21 4.38 6.78
CA ILE A 93 16.95 3.06 7.34
C ILE A 93 16.16 2.35 6.26
N ASP A 94 16.55 1.12 5.92
CA ASP A 94 15.85 0.20 5.01
C ASP A 94 14.45 -0.12 5.53
N ALA A 95 13.59 0.90 5.54
CA ALA A 95 12.21 0.77 5.87
C ALA A 95 11.53 0.18 4.65
N PRO A 96 10.81 -0.93 4.84
CA PRO A 96 10.38 -1.66 3.69
C PRO A 96 9.28 -0.88 2.98
N SER A 97 9.46 -0.71 1.67
CA SER A 97 8.55 0.08 0.85
C SER A 97 7.22 -0.66 0.66
N PHE A 98 6.13 -0.04 1.08
CA PHE A 98 4.77 -0.54 0.84
C PHE A 98 4.27 -0.26 -0.57
N PHE A 99 5.00 0.60 -1.29
CA PHE A 99 4.75 0.99 -2.67
C PHE A 99 6.00 0.89 -3.53
N ALA A 100 5.80 0.61 -4.81
CA ALA A 100 6.81 0.73 -5.86
C ALA A 100 6.30 1.65 -6.96
N PHE A 101 7.19 2.43 -7.57
CA PHE A 101 6.86 3.29 -8.71
C PHE A 101 7.62 2.80 -9.94
N ASP A 102 6.94 2.72 -11.08
CA ASP A 102 7.61 2.49 -12.36
C ASP A 102 8.09 3.82 -13.00
N TYR A 103 8.76 3.69 -14.14
CA TYR A 103 9.26 4.83 -14.91
C TYR A 103 8.15 5.66 -15.57
N GLU A 104 6.92 5.14 -15.65
CA GLU A 104 5.75 5.84 -16.17
C GLU A 104 4.99 6.59 -15.06
N GLY A 105 5.45 6.50 -13.81
CA GLY A 105 4.81 7.13 -12.65
C GLY A 105 3.61 6.35 -12.11
N LYS A 106 3.43 5.08 -12.51
CA LYS A 106 2.42 4.20 -11.90
C LYS A 106 2.92 3.68 -10.57
N CYS A 107 2.03 3.71 -9.59
CA CYS A 107 2.18 3.18 -8.25
C CYS A 107 1.67 1.75 -8.19
N TYR A 108 2.43 0.89 -7.53
CA TYR A 108 2.15 -0.52 -7.28
C TYR A 108 2.19 -0.77 -5.78
N VAL A 109 1.18 -1.47 -5.27
CA VAL A 109 1.19 -1.98 -3.90
C VAL A 109 2.15 -3.17 -3.81
N THR A 110 3.04 -3.20 -2.82
CA THR A 110 3.99 -4.31 -2.67
C THR A 110 3.37 -5.48 -1.91
N ASP A 111 3.92 -6.68 -2.11
CA ASP A 111 3.56 -7.89 -1.36
C ASP A 111 3.61 -7.69 0.16
N LEU A 112 4.54 -6.85 0.64
CA LEU A 112 4.65 -6.60 2.07
C LEU A 112 3.45 -5.84 2.62
N PHE A 113 2.96 -4.84 1.87
CA PHE A 113 1.75 -4.13 2.26
C PHE A 113 0.59 -5.12 2.36
N VAL A 114 0.37 -5.90 1.30
CA VAL A 114 -0.70 -6.92 1.27
C VAL A 114 -0.56 -7.89 2.45
N LYS A 115 0.65 -8.39 2.75
CA LYS A 115 0.90 -9.28 3.89
C LYS A 115 0.62 -8.62 5.25
N LYS A 116 0.93 -7.32 5.41
CA LYS A 116 0.59 -6.59 6.63
C LYS A 116 -0.91 -6.42 6.79
N CYS A 117 -1.60 -6.05 5.72
CA CYS A 117 -3.06 -6.00 5.69
C CYS A 117 -3.69 -7.36 5.98
N ALA A 118 -3.04 -8.43 5.50
CA ALA A 118 -3.50 -9.80 5.61
C ALA A 118 -3.47 -10.38 7.02
N LYS A 119 -2.80 -9.73 7.98
CA LYS A 119 -2.84 -10.15 9.38
C LYS A 119 -4.28 -10.28 9.93
N ASN A 120 -5.21 -9.54 9.34
CA ASN A 120 -6.63 -9.52 9.71
C ASN A 120 -7.54 -10.07 8.59
N VAL A 121 -7.13 -11.14 7.91
CA VAL A 121 -7.95 -11.80 6.86
C VAL A 121 -8.85 -12.89 7.46
N VAL A 122 -10.07 -13.01 6.93
CA VAL A 122 -10.97 -14.14 7.21
C VAL A 122 -10.51 -15.34 6.38
N LYS A 123 -10.23 -16.48 7.03
CA LYS A 123 -10.08 -17.74 6.28
C LYS A 123 -11.43 -18.11 5.67
N LYS A 124 -11.51 -18.17 4.34
CA LYS A 124 -12.63 -18.84 3.67
C LYS A 124 -12.46 -20.35 3.92
N GLU A 125 -13.40 -20.93 4.67
CA GLU A 125 -13.55 -22.39 4.82
C GLU A 125 -14.14 -23.01 3.55
#